data_AF-A0A0D0VPM2-F1
#
_entry.id   AF-A0A0D0VPM2-F1
#
_cell.length_a   1.000
_cell.length_b   1.000
_cell.length_c   1.000
_cell.angle_alpha   90.00
_cell.angle_beta   90.00
_cell.angle_gamma   90.00
#
_symmetry.space_group_name_H-M   'P 1'
#
loop_
_entity.id
_entity.type
_entity.pdbx_description
1 polymer ?
#
loop_
_entity_poly.entity_id
_entity_poly.type
_entity_poly.pdbx_seq_one_letter_code
_entity_poly.pdbx_strand_id
1 'polypeptide(L)' 'MIASATLALEYKASAEDIARTCHAHPTLSEAFKEAALASYGKTINF' A
#
# COMPACT_ATOMS: atom_id res chain seq x y z
N MET A 1 2.56 7.65 4.89
CA MET A 1 1.28 7.28 4.27
C MET A 1 0.80 8.32 3.26
N ILE A 2 0.54 9.58 3.65
CA ILE A 2 0.04 10.56 2.65
C ILE A 2 1.04 10.83 1.52
N ALA A 3 2.33 11.00 1.84
CA ALA A 3 3.38 11.21 0.84
C ALA A 3 3.53 10.04 -0.14
N SER A 4 3.41 8.79 0.33
CA SER A 4 3.45 7.60 -0.53
C SER A 4 2.18 7.49 -1.38
N ALA A 5 1.02 7.87 -0.86
CA ALA A 5 -0.23 7.90 -1.61
C ALA A 5 -0.21 8.96 -2.72
N THR A 6 0.30 10.17 -2.43
CA THR A 6 0.46 11.22 -3.45
C THR A 6 1.45 10.81 -4.53
N LEU A 7 2.55 10.14 -4.17
CA LEU A 7 3.50 9.60 -5.14
C LEU A 7 2.84 8.53 -6.03
N ALA A 8 2.07 7.62 -5.44
CA ALA A 8 1.34 6.60 -6.20
C ALA A 8 0.35 7.22 -7.19
N LEU A 9 -0.38 8.27 -6.80
CA LEU A 9 -1.30 8.98 -7.67
C LEU A 9 -0.59 9.69 -8.83
N GLU A 10 0.56 10.32 -8.58
CA GLU A 10 1.37 10.98 -9.61
C GLU A 10 1.86 9.99 -10.67
N TYR A 11 2.32 8.82 -10.23
CA TYR A 11 2.71 7.72 -11.12
C TYR A 11 1.53 6.95 -11.74
N LYS A 12 0.28 7.31 -11.39
CA LYS A 12 -0.94 6.58 -11.76
C LYS A 12 -0.85 5.09 -11.41
N ALA A 13 -0.21 4.79 -10.28
CA ALA A 13 -0.03 3.44 -9.79
C ALA A 13 -1.38 2.82 -9.38
N SER A 14 -1.51 1.53 -9.61
CA SER A 14 -2.66 0.75 -9.16
C SER A 14 -2.55 0.39 -7.67
N ALA A 15 -3.67 -0.05 -7.09
CA ALA A 15 -3.65 -0.59 -5.71
C ALA A 15 -2.74 -1.83 -5.59
N GLU A 16 -2.61 -2.62 -6.65
CA GLU A 16 -1.70 -3.78 -6.71
C GLU A 16 -0.23 -3.35 -6.56
N ASP A 17 0.17 -2.24 -7.19
CA ASP A 17 1.55 -1.75 -7.15
C ASP A 17 1.95 -1.36 -5.72
N ILE A 18 1.05 -0.69 -4.99
CA ILE A 18 1.25 -0.33 -3.58
C ILE A 18 1.27 -1.60 -2.72
N ALA A 19 0.33 -2.51 -2.95
CA ALA A 19 0.22 -3.79 -2.24
C ALA A 19 1.47 -4.67 -2.36
N ARG A 20 2.13 -4.66 -3.53
CA ARG A 20 3.32 -5.49 -3.81
C ARG A 20 4.64 -4.81 -3.49
N THR A 21 4.62 -3.51 -3.16
CA THR A 21 5.83 -2.79 -2.73
C THR A 21 6.28 -3.27 -1.33
N CYS A 22 7.58 -3.35 -1.10
CA CYS A 22 8.13 -3.67 0.21
C CYS A 22 7.97 -2.48 1.17
N HIS A 23 7.32 -2.72 2.30
CA HIS A 23 7.19 -1.76 3.39
C HIS A 23 8.02 -2.26 4.55
N ALA A 24 8.80 -1.38 5.17
CA ALA A 24 9.62 -1.75 6.31
C ALA A 24 8.75 -2.25 7.47
N HIS A 25 9.21 -3.31 8.13
CA HIS A 25 8.57 -3.87 9.31
C HIS A 25 9.42 -3.60 10.56
N PRO A 26 8.84 -3.18 11.71
CA PRO A 26 7.44 -2.80 11.94
C PRO A 26 7.20 -1.30 11.71
N THR A 27 6.28 -0.92 10.80
CA THR A 27 5.90 0.49 10.57
C THR A 27 4.42 0.69 10.29
N LEU A 28 3.90 1.88 10.62
CA LEU A 28 2.51 2.26 10.28
C LEU A 28 2.22 2.22 8.77
N SER A 29 3.25 2.38 7.93
CA SER A 29 3.10 2.28 6.47
C SER A 29 2.63 0.89 6.03
N GLU A 30 2.81 -0.16 6.82
CA GLU A 30 2.30 -1.50 6.52
C GLU A 30 0.77 -1.54 6.48
N ALA A 31 0.09 -0.76 7.32
CA ALA A 31 -1.38 -0.67 7.26
C ALA A 31 -1.87 -0.04 5.94
N PHE A 32 -1.09 0.84 5.32
CA PHE A 32 -1.42 1.38 4.00
C PHE A 32 -1.25 0.32 2.91
N LYS A 33 -0.21 -0.51 3.01
CA LYS A 33 -0.01 -1.67 2.14
C LYS A 33 -1.15 -2.67 2.28
N GLU A 34 -1.57 -2.99 3.49
CA GLU A 34 -2.70 -3.90 3.76
C GLU A 34 -4.02 -3.29 3.23
N ALA A 35 -4.26 -1.98 3.38
CA ALA A 35 -5.42 -1.34 2.79
C ALA A 35 -5.42 -1.43 1.24
N ALA A 36 -4.25 -1.29 0.61
CA ALA A 36 -4.11 -1.49 -0.83
C ALA A 36 -4.35 -2.96 -1.24
N LEU A 37 -3.85 -3.92 -0.45
CA LEU A 37 -4.13 -5.36 -0.59
C LEU A 37 -5.62 -5.66 -0.45
N ALA A 38 -6.34 -4.98 0.46
CA ALA A 38 -7.79 -5.14 0.63
C ALA A 38 -8.58 -4.64 -0.59
N SER A 39 -8.10 -3.56 -1.22
CA SER A 39 -8.74 -2.98 -2.40
C SER A 39 -8.51 -3.83 -3.67
N TYR A 40 -7.32 -4.42 -3.78
CA TYR A 40 -6.95 -5.27 -4.91
C TYR A 40 -7.37 -6.75 -4.75
N GLY A 41 -7.32 -7.27 -3.52
CA GLY A 41 -7.48 -8.69 -3.21
C GLY A 41 -7.75 -8.96 -1.73
N LYS A 42 -6.91 -9.80 -1.10
CA LYS A 42 -7.06 -10.19 0.32
C LYS A 42 -5.88 -9.71 1.15
N THR A 43 -6.18 -9.15 2.31
CA THR A 43 -5.20 -8.79 3.34
C THR A 43 -4.55 -10.01 3.97
N ILE A 44 -3.36 -9.79 4.54
CA ILE A 44 -2.62 -10.82 5.26
C ILE A 44 -2.79 -10.63 6.77
N ASN A 45 -2.73 -9.39 7.24
CA ASN A 45 -2.69 -9.06 8.67
C ASN A 45 -3.82 -8.10 9.09
N PHE A 46 -5.06 -8.41 8.69
CA PHE A 46 -6.25 -7.59 9.01
C PHE A 46 -7.20 -8.32 9.95
#